data_AF-A0A5C7VL69-F1
#
_entry.id   AF-A0A5C7VL69-F1
#
_cell.length_a   1.000
_cell.length_b   1.000
_cell.length_c   1.000
_cell.angle_alpha   90.00
_cell.angle_beta   90.00
_cell.angle_gamma   90.00
#
_symmetry.space_group_name_H-M   'P 1'
#
loop_
_entity.id
_entity.type
_entity.pdbx_description
1 polymer ?
#
loop_
_entity_poly.entity_id
_entity_poly.type
_entity_poly.pdbx_seq_one_letter_code
_entity_poly.pdbx_strand_id
1 'polypeptide(L)'
;MGMVSRFFWGFGRLLAYPVIRPMETIVASSRRISSDVRDYRELRARRRAELDEASAQEGAGLAAMSDRDRFEALVAMNGWTPAELARQLLAVRRTKLMAICGSVAGTVLAMASMFLVPVWILFVIAPAAALFVIMGLIRTLQFGLFQAQLEQRRLMKFHVYLGRQDLFEHLFS
;
A
#
# COMPACT_ATOMS: atom_id res chain seq x y z
N MET A 1 -65.93 36.32 -14.21
CA MET A 1 -65.44 35.25 -13.32
C MET A 1 -64.54 34.28 -14.09
N GLY A 2 -63.27 34.63 -14.33
CA GLY A 2 -62.45 33.80 -15.25
C GLY A 2 -60.95 34.07 -15.23
N MET A 3 -60.37 34.48 -14.10
CA MET A 3 -58.94 34.81 -14.06
C MET A 3 -58.16 34.23 -12.85
N VAL A 4 -58.82 33.51 -11.94
CA VAL A 4 -58.15 32.89 -10.77
C VAL A 4 -57.87 31.38 -10.97
N SER A 5 -58.62 30.67 -11.82
CA SER A 5 -58.43 29.21 -11.98
C SER A 5 -57.25 28.82 -12.89
N ARG A 6 -56.74 29.74 -13.72
CA ARG A 6 -55.58 29.46 -14.61
C ARG A 6 -54.23 29.55 -13.91
N PHE A 7 -54.13 30.28 -12.81
CA PHE A 7 -52.88 30.39 -12.05
C PHE A 7 -52.58 29.13 -11.23
N PHE A 8 -53.60 28.46 -10.69
CA PHE A 8 -53.42 27.24 -9.89
C PHE A 8 -53.09 26.00 -10.74
N TRP A 9 -53.51 25.95 -12.01
CA TRP A 9 -53.26 24.79 -12.88
C TRP A 9 -51.85 24.75 -13.47
N GLY A 10 -51.14 25.89 -13.51
CA GLY A 10 -49.73 25.95 -13.93
C GLY A 10 -48.75 25.49 -12.85
N PHE A 11 -49.02 25.83 -11.57
CA PHE A 11 -48.13 25.47 -10.45
C PHE A 11 -48.19 23.98 -10.09
N GLY A 12 -49.33 23.32 -10.23
CA GLY A 12 -49.45 21.87 -10.00
C GLY A 12 -48.63 21.02 -10.98
N ARG A 13 -48.44 21.51 -12.21
CA ARG A 13 -47.67 20.81 -13.26
C ARG A 13 -46.16 21.04 -13.17
N LEU A 14 -45.73 22.14 -12.53
CA LEU A 14 -44.32 22.46 -12.27
C LEU A 14 -43.78 21.81 -10.99
N LEU A 15 -44.65 21.49 -10.02
CA LEU A 15 -44.24 20.80 -8.79
C LEU A 15 -44.26 19.26 -8.91
N ALA A 16 -44.93 18.70 -9.92
CA ALA A 16 -45.00 17.25 -10.13
C ALA A 16 -43.81 16.66 -10.91
N TYR A 17 -42.94 17.48 -11.50
CA TYR A 17 -41.79 17.01 -12.29
C TYR A 17 -40.56 17.91 -12.09
N PRO A 18 -39.72 17.61 -11.09
CA PRO A 18 -38.32 17.33 -11.43
C PRO A 18 -37.65 16.24 -10.55
N VAL A 19 -38.40 15.30 -9.95
CA VAL A 19 -37.79 14.32 -9.02
C VAL A 19 -37.59 12.92 -9.64
N ILE A 20 -38.25 12.59 -10.76
CA ILE A 20 -38.21 11.22 -11.30
C ILE A 20 -37.07 11.00 -12.31
N ARG A 21 -36.60 12.04 -13.01
CA ARG A 21 -35.51 11.90 -14.01
C ARG A 21 -34.07 11.73 -13.47
N PRO A 22 -33.64 12.22 -12.29
CA PRO A 22 -32.28 11.95 -11.82
C PRO A 22 -32.11 10.51 -11.33
N MET A 23 -33.17 9.86 -10.80
CA MET A 23 -33.07 8.50 -10.25
C MET A 23 -32.74 7.44 -11.31
N GLU A 24 -33.35 7.47 -12.50
CA GLU A 24 -33.02 6.49 -13.54
C GLU A 24 -31.58 6.66 -14.06
N THR A 25 -31.10 7.90 -14.19
CA THR A 25 -29.71 8.17 -14.58
C THR A 25 -28.71 7.82 -13.47
N ILE A 26 -29.09 7.94 -12.20
CA ILE A 26 -28.27 7.56 -11.03
C ILE A 26 -28.25 6.03 -10.85
N VAL A 27 -29.38 5.35 -11.06
CA VAL A 27 -29.47 3.88 -11.01
C VAL A 27 -28.75 3.26 -12.22
N ALA A 28 -28.87 3.85 -13.41
CA ALA A 28 -28.14 3.40 -14.59
C ALA A 28 -26.62 3.62 -14.46
N SER A 29 -26.19 4.74 -13.87
CA SER A 29 -24.76 4.99 -13.61
C SER A 29 -24.22 4.13 -12.47
N SER A 30 -24.99 3.90 -11.40
CA SER A 30 -24.67 2.93 -10.34
C SER A 30 -24.46 1.51 -10.89
N ARG A 31 -25.34 1.04 -11.79
CA ARG A 31 -25.20 -0.27 -12.43
C ARG A 31 -23.94 -0.36 -13.29
N ARG A 32 -23.63 0.67 -14.10
CA ARG A 32 -22.40 0.76 -14.90
C ARG A 32 -21.14 0.81 -14.05
N ILE A 33 -21.13 1.60 -12.98
CA ILE A 33 -19.99 1.66 -12.06
C ILE A 33 -19.80 0.30 -11.36
N SER A 34 -20.88 -0.38 -10.99
CA SER A 34 -20.79 -1.71 -10.39
C SER A 34 -20.26 -2.77 -11.36
N SER A 35 -20.63 -2.70 -12.65
CA SER A 35 -20.09 -3.60 -13.67
C SER A 35 -18.63 -3.29 -13.95
N ASP A 36 -18.25 -2.01 -14.08
CA ASP A 36 -16.87 -1.62 -14.32
C ASP A 36 -15.96 -2.02 -13.16
N VAL A 37 -16.40 -1.86 -11.91
CA VAL A 37 -15.64 -2.30 -10.73
C VAL A 37 -15.50 -3.83 -10.69
N ARG A 38 -16.53 -4.57 -11.11
CA ARG A 38 -16.46 -6.03 -11.19
C ARG A 38 -15.50 -6.47 -12.29
N ASP A 39 -15.57 -5.85 -13.46
CA ASP A 39 -14.69 -6.12 -14.60
C ASP A 39 -13.24 -5.77 -14.26
N TYR A 40 -12.99 -4.67 -13.54
CA TYR A 40 -11.66 -4.33 -13.02
C TYR A 40 -11.13 -5.33 -12.00
N ARG A 41 -12.00 -5.86 -11.12
CA ARG A 41 -11.62 -6.92 -10.17
C ARG A 41 -11.27 -8.22 -10.90
N GLU A 42 -12.06 -8.59 -11.90
CA GLU A 42 -11.84 -9.79 -12.71
C GLU A 42 -10.56 -9.66 -13.56
N LEU A 43 -10.30 -8.50 -14.16
CA LEU A 43 -9.04 -8.21 -14.86
C LEU A 43 -7.83 -8.26 -13.92
N ARG A 44 -7.96 -7.73 -12.70
CA ARG A 44 -6.88 -7.78 -11.71
C ARG A 44 -6.65 -9.19 -11.18
N ALA A 45 -7.71 -9.99 -11.04
CA ALA A 45 -7.61 -11.40 -10.67
C ALA A 45 -6.94 -12.21 -11.77
N ARG A 46 -7.29 -11.99 -13.05
CA ARG A 46 -6.64 -12.64 -14.20
C ARG A 46 -5.18 -12.26 -14.32
N ARG A 47 -4.83 -10.97 -14.25
CA ARG A 47 -3.42 -10.55 -14.25
C ARG A 47 -2.63 -11.12 -13.09
N ARG A 48 -3.25 -11.26 -11.90
CA ARG A 48 -2.60 -11.92 -10.77
C ARG A 48 -2.39 -13.40 -11.03
N ALA A 49 -3.41 -14.10 -11.54
CA ALA A 49 -3.28 -15.51 -11.90
C ALA A 49 -2.22 -15.75 -13.00
N GLU A 50 -2.18 -14.90 -14.02
CA GLU A 50 -1.15 -14.96 -15.08
C GLU A 50 0.26 -14.68 -14.51
N LEU A 51 0.39 -13.72 -13.60
CA LEU A 51 1.65 -13.45 -12.90
C LEU A 51 2.04 -14.57 -11.94
N ASP A 52 1.08 -15.20 -11.28
CA ASP A 52 1.27 -16.32 -10.35
C ASP A 52 1.66 -17.59 -11.13
N GLU A 53 1.07 -17.84 -12.29
CA GLU A 53 1.43 -18.95 -13.20
C GLU A 53 2.81 -18.74 -13.83
N ALA A 54 3.10 -17.52 -14.32
CA ALA A 54 4.42 -17.17 -14.85
C ALA A 54 5.50 -17.28 -13.77
N SER A 55 5.23 -16.77 -12.57
CA SER A 55 6.16 -16.86 -11.43
C SER A 55 6.25 -18.27 -10.83
N ALA A 56 5.23 -19.12 -10.99
CA ALA A 56 5.31 -20.53 -10.62
C ALA A 56 6.17 -21.33 -11.61
N GLN A 57 6.08 -21.06 -12.91
CA GLN A 57 6.95 -21.68 -13.92
C GLN A 57 8.41 -21.19 -13.81
N GLU A 58 8.64 -19.89 -13.68
CA GLU A 58 9.99 -19.34 -13.43
C GLU A 58 10.53 -19.75 -12.06
N GLY A 59 9.67 -19.77 -11.05
CA GLY A 59 9.98 -20.18 -9.68
C GLY A 59 10.40 -21.65 -9.57
N ALA A 60 9.84 -22.54 -10.40
CA ALA A 60 10.24 -23.96 -10.43
C ALA A 60 11.67 -24.16 -10.96
N GLY A 61 12.11 -23.36 -11.95
CA GLY A 61 13.49 -23.37 -12.44
C GLY A 61 14.47 -22.72 -11.45
N LEU A 62 14.06 -21.61 -10.83
CA LEU A 62 14.86 -20.91 -9.81
C LEU A 62 14.97 -21.73 -8.51
N ALA A 63 13.97 -22.53 -8.16
CA ALA A 63 13.94 -23.32 -6.93
C ALA A 63 15.03 -24.40 -6.84
N ALA A 64 15.64 -24.80 -7.96
CA ALA A 64 16.77 -25.73 -8.00
C ALA A 64 18.15 -25.03 -7.88
N MET A 65 18.20 -23.71 -8.07
CA MET A 65 19.45 -22.93 -8.09
C MET A 65 19.85 -22.48 -6.69
N SER A 66 21.14 -22.18 -6.47
CA SER A 66 21.60 -21.61 -5.19
C SER A 66 21.02 -20.20 -4.97
N ASP A 67 20.90 -19.76 -3.72
CA ASP A 67 20.34 -18.43 -3.37
C ASP A 67 21.06 -17.25 -4.08
N ARG A 68 22.33 -17.44 -4.44
CA ARG A 68 23.15 -16.46 -5.16
C ARG A 68 22.84 -16.48 -6.65
N ASP A 69 22.76 -17.66 -7.25
CA ASP A 69 22.44 -17.80 -8.67
C ASP A 69 21.02 -17.31 -8.96
N ARG A 70 20.07 -17.50 -8.03
CA ARG A 70 18.72 -16.91 -8.11
C ARG A 70 18.74 -15.39 -8.09
N PHE A 71 19.59 -14.79 -7.26
CA PHE A 71 19.75 -13.34 -7.21
C PHE A 71 20.31 -12.81 -8.53
N GLU A 72 21.36 -13.46 -9.07
CA GLU A 72 21.95 -13.09 -10.34
C GLU A 72 20.98 -13.28 -11.52
N ALA A 73 20.18 -14.35 -11.50
CA ALA A 73 19.10 -14.56 -12.46
C ALA A 73 18.04 -13.43 -12.39
N LEU A 74 17.62 -13.01 -11.20
CA LEU A 74 16.69 -11.88 -11.03
C LEU A 74 17.28 -10.55 -11.51
N VAL A 75 18.57 -10.31 -11.27
CA VAL A 75 19.28 -9.13 -11.78
C VAL A 75 19.30 -9.13 -13.30
N ALA A 76 19.63 -10.28 -13.91
CA ALA A 76 19.67 -10.45 -15.36
C ALA A 76 18.29 -10.28 -16.00
N MET A 77 17.24 -10.87 -15.42
CA MET A 77 15.86 -10.74 -15.89
C MET A 77 15.35 -9.29 -15.88
N ASN A 78 15.74 -8.51 -14.87
CA ASN A 78 15.36 -7.11 -14.77
C ASN A 78 16.29 -6.17 -15.56
N GLY A 79 17.33 -6.70 -16.21
CA GLY A 79 18.30 -5.90 -16.96
C GLY A 79 19.09 -4.91 -16.10
N TRP A 80 19.23 -5.18 -14.80
CA TRP A 80 19.86 -4.24 -13.87
C TRP A 80 21.37 -4.19 -14.05
N THR A 81 21.87 -2.97 -14.25
CA THR A 81 23.31 -2.72 -14.30
C THR A 81 23.92 -2.63 -12.89
N PRO A 82 25.25 -2.87 -12.74
CA PRO A 82 25.92 -2.69 -11.45
C PRO A 82 25.77 -1.28 -10.87
N ALA A 83 25.69 -0.25 -11.72
CA ALA A 83 25.47 1.13 -11.33
C ALA A 83 24.07 1.36 -10.75
N GLU A 84 23.05 0.70 -11.29
CA GLU A 84 21.68 0.77 -10.79
C GLU A 84 21.53 0.04 -9.45
N LEU A 85 22.17 -1.12 -9.30
CA LEU A 85 22.23 -1.83 -8.02
C LEU A 85 22.85 -0.96 -6.92
N ALA A 86 23.93 -0.24 -7.22
CA ALA A 86 24.54 0.70 -6.27
C ALA A 86 23.61 1.86 -5.90
N ARG A 87 22.85 2.39 -6.87
CA ARG A 87 21.84 3.43 -6.63
C ARG A 87 20.67 2.91 -5.78
N GLN A 88 20.20 1.69 -6.04
CA GLN A 88 19.16 1.04 -5.25
C GLN A 88 19.62 0.83 -3.81
N LEU A 89 20.86 0.39 -3.60
CA LEU A 89 21.44 0.23 -2.27
C LEU A 89 21.46 1.55 -1.50
N LEU A 90 21.89 2.65 -2.13
CA LEU A 90 21.83 3.99 -1.52
C LEU A 90 20.39 4.42 -1.20
N ALA A 91 19.44 4.15 -2.10
CA ALA A 91 18.03 4.48 -1.90
C ALA A 91 17.44 3.69 -0.72
N VAL A 92 17.77 2.39 -0.60
CA VAL A 92 17.35 1.54 0.51
C VAL A 92 17.91 2.05 1.83
N ARG A 93 19.20 2.40 1.90
CA ARG A 93 19.82 2.96 3.11
C ARG A 93 19.14 4.26 3.55
N ARG A 94 18.90 5.19 2.62
CA ARG A 94 18.19 6.44 2.91
C ARG A 94 16.76 6.20 3.39
N THR A 95 16.05 5.27 2.76
CA THR A 95 14.67 4.94 3.11
C THR A 95 14.58 4.28 4.49
N LYS A 96 15.53 3.38 4.80
CA LYS A 96 15.69 2.78 6.14
C LYS A 96 15.86 3.87 7.20
N LEU A 97 16.78 4.81 6.97
CA LEU A 97 17.04 5.90 7.91
C LEU A 97 15.83 6.83 8.07
N MET A 98 15.15 7.17 6.98
CA MET A 98 13.89 7.94 7.03
C MET A 98 12.78 7.19 7.79
N ALA A 99 12.67 5.87 7.64
CA ALA A 99 11.70 5.07 8.39
C ALA A 99 11.99 5.08 9.90
N ILE A 100 13.27 4.95 10.29
CA ILE A 100 13.70 5.04 11.69
C ILE A 100 13.42 6.45 12.23
N CYS A 101 13.89 7.50 11.56
CA CYS A 101 13.68 8.89 11.98
C CYS A 101 12.18 9.24 12.07
N GLY A 102 11.37 8.82 11.11
CA GLY A 102 9.93 9.02 11.12
C GLY A 102 9.24 8.29 12.27
N SER A 103 9.67 7.08 12.60
CA SER A 103 9.15 6.31 13.73
C SER A 103 9.50 6.96 15.07
N VAL A 104 10.75 7.42 15.23
CA VAL A 104 11.20 8.15 16.43
C VAL A 104 10.46 9.47 16.57
N ALA A 105 10.39 10.28 15.51
CA ALA A 105 9.67 11.55 15.52
C ALA A 105 8.17 11.35 15.84
N GLY A 106 7.53 10.33 15.25
CA GLY A 106 6.15 9.97 15.54
C GLY A 106 5.94 9.56 17.00
N THR A 107 6.90 8.83 17.58
CA THR A 107 6.86 8.44 19.00
C THR A 107 6.98 9.66 19.91
N VAL A 108 7.93 10.56 19.64
CA VAL A 108 8.09 11.81 20.41
C VAL A 108 6.83 12.66 20.33
N LEU A 109 6.24 12.78 19.13
CA LEU A 109 5.00 13.53 18.95
C LEU A 109 3.83 12.89 19.71
N ALA A 110 3.73 11.55 19.69
CA ALA A 110 2.73 10.83 20.46
C ALA A 110 2.90 11.06 21.97
N MET A 111 4.12 11.00 22.49
CA MET A 111 4.41 11.29 23.90
C MET A 111 4.07 12.75 24.26
N ALA A 112 4.43 13.72 23.42
CA ALA A 112 4.09 15.12 23.63
C ALA A 112 2.56 15.33 23.65
N SER A 113 1.82 14.61 22.80
CA SER A 113 0.35 14.68 22.79
C SER A 113 -0.28 14.20 24.09
N MET A 114 0.38 13.31 24.86
CA MET A 114 -0.14 12.83 26.14
C MET A 114 -0.29 13.95 27.18
N PHE A 115 0.49 15.03 27.08
CA PHE A 115 0.43 16.16 28.00
C PHE A 115 -0.54 17.27 27.57
N LEU A 116 -0.95 17.27 26.30
CA LEU A 116 -1.77 18.33 25.71
C LEU A 116 -3.24 17.93 25.55
N VAL A 117 -3.51 16.62 25.50
CA VAL A 117 -4.80 16.07 25.09
C VAL A 117 -5.56 15.49 26.30
N PRO A 118 -6.89 15.69 26.41
CA PRO A 118 -7.72 15.03 27.41
C PRO A 118 -7.56 13.51 27.46
N VAL A 119 -7.59 12.95 28.67
CA VAL A 119 -7.34 11.51 28.93
C VAL A 119 -8.22 10.58 28.09
N TRP A 120 -9.47 10.95 27.82
CA TRP A 120 -10.38 10.11 27.05
C TRP A 120 -9.95 9.92 25.58
N ILE A 121 -9.26 10.90 24.98
CA ILE A 121 -8.74 10.79 23.61
C ILE A 121 -7.50 9.88 23.59
N LEU A 122 -6.75 9.78 24.70
CA LEU A 122 -5.57 8.92 24.79
C LEU A 122 -5.91 7.44 24.59
N PHE A 123 -7.12 7.00 24.92
CA PHE A 123 -7.57 5.63 24.62
C PHE A 123 -7.60 5.31 23.13
N VAL A 124 -7.69 6.33 22.26
CA VAL A 124 -7.65 6.16 20.80
C VAL A 124 -6.24 6.42 20.26
N ILE A 125 -5.57 7.47 20.75
CA ILE A 125 -4.24 7.86 20.26
C ILE A 125 -3.17 6.85 20.65
N ALA A 126 -3.17 6.34 21.88
CA ALA A 126 -2.15 5.41 22.36
C ALA A 126 -2.07 4.12 21.51
N PRO A 127 -3.17 3.38 21.24
CA PRO A 127 -3.10 2.20 20.37
C PRO A 127 -2.74 2.55 18.92
N ALA A 128 -3.21 3.69 18.40
CA ALA A 128 -2.83 4.14 17.06
C ALA A 128 -1.32 4.44 16.95
N ALA A 129 -0.75 5.10 17.96
CA ALA A 129 0.68 5.35 18.04
C ALA A 129 1.49 4.06 18.18
N ALA A 130 1.03 3.11 19.00
CA ALA A 130 1.67 1.80 19.12
C ALA A 130 1.69 1.04 17.78
N LEU A 131 0.57 1.03 17.05
CA LEU A 131 0.50 0.44 15.71
C LEU A 131 1.45 1.14 14.73
N PHE A 132 1.54 2.46 14.77
CA PHE A 132 2.46 3.22 13.93
C PHE A 132 3.93 2.82 14.18
N VAL A 133 4.34 2.70 15.45
CA VAL A 133 5.69 2.26 15.83
C VAL A 133 5.96 0.82 15.34
N ILE A 134 4.99 -0.09 15.52
CA ILE A 134 5.11 -1.48 15.05
C ILE A 134 5.29 -1.51 13.52
N MET A 135 4.48 -0.74 12.78
CA MET A 135 4.60 -0.65 11.32
C MET A 135 5.96 -0.08 10.90
N GLY A 136 6.45 0.95 11.61
CA GLY A 136 7.78 1.52 11.40
C GLY A 136 8.91 0.51 11.61
N LEU A 137 8.82 -0.29 12.67
CA LEU A 137 9.77 -1.37 12.95
C LEU A 137 9.77 -2.44 11.85
N ILE A 138 8.59 -2.90 11.43
CA ILE A 138 8.44 -3.88 10.33
C ILE A 138 9.06 -3.34 9.04
N ARG A 139 8.80 -2.08 8.70
CA ARG A 139 9.39 -1.44 7.50
C ARG A 139 10.91 -1.37 7.61
N THR A 140 11.43 -1.01 8.78
CA THR A 140 12.87 -0.95 9.02
C THR A 140 13.53 -2.31 8.83
N LEU A 141 12.94 -3.38 9.38
CA LEU A 141 13.42 -4.75 9.20
C LEU A 141 13.34 -5.19 7.73
N GLN A 142 12.28 -4.82 7.02
CA GLN A 142 12.12 -5.12 5.59
C GLN A 142 13.21 -4.44 4.75
N PHE A 143 13.49 -3.16 4.99
CA PHE A 143 14.56 -2.44 4.29
C PHE A 143 15.96 -2.94 4.69
N GLY A 144 16.15 -3.33 5.95
CA GLY A 144 17.38 -3.98 6.41
C GLY A 144 17.64 -5.32 5.70
N LEU A 145 16.58 -6.12 5.48
CA LEU A 145 16.67 -7.35 4.69
C LEU A 145 17.07 -7.04 3.24
N PHE A 146 16.43 -6.08 2.59
CA PHE A 146 16.77 -5.70 1.21
C PHE A 146 18.20 -5.21 1.08
N GLN A 147 18.67 -4.41 2.04
CA GLN A 147 20.07 -3.99 2.10
C GLN A 147 21.02 -5.19 2.18
N ALA A 148 20.76 -6.14 3.10
CA ALA A 148 21.58 -7.32 3.26
C ALA A 148 21.60 -8.19 1.98
N GLN A 149 20.46 -8.34 1.31
CA GLN A 149 20.36 -9.10 0.06
C GLN A 149 21.16 -8.44 -1.08
N LEU A 150 21.10 -7.11 -1.20
CA LEU A 150 21.86 -6.36 -2.21
C LEU A 150 23.37 -6.39 -1.94
N GLU A 151 23.78 -6.26 -0.68
CA GLU A 151 25.20 -6.29 -0.28
C GLU A 151 25.81 -7.68 -0.47
N GLN A 152 25.09 -8.72 -0.07
CA GLN A 152 25.58 -10.11 -0.18
C GLN A 152 25.30 -10.75 -1.54
N ARG A 153 24.59 -10.04 -2.43
CA ARG A 153 24.12 -10.54 -3.75
C ARG A 153 23.46 -11.91 -3.65
N ARG A 154 22.62 -12.09 -2.63
CA ARG A 154 22.01 -13.36 -2.29
C ARG A 154 20.58 -13.14 -1.79
N LEU A 155 19.64 -13.93 -2.28
CA LEU A 155 18.29 -13.94 -1.73
C LEU A 155 18.31 -14.61 -0.36
N MET A 156 17.88 -13.88 0.66
CA MET A 156 17.82 -14.36 2.03
C MET A 156 16.38 -14.32 2.52
N LYS A 157 15.90 -15.39 3.16
CA LYS A 157 14.57 -15.42 3.78
C LYS A 157 14.55 -14.58 5.05
N PHE A 158 13.40 -14.02 5.39
CA PHE A 158 13.25 -13.13 6.56
C PHE A 158 13.68 -13.80 7.88
N HIS A 159 13.35 -15.08 8.09
CA HIS A 159 13.77 -15.82 9.30
C HIS A 159 15.29 -16.00 9.38
N VAL A 160 15.97 -16.20 8.25
CA VAL A 160 17.44 -16.32 8.20
C VAL A 160 18.08 -14.98 8.56
N TYR A 161 17.49 -13.89 8.07
CA TYR A 161 17.94 -12.54 8.41
C TYR A 161 17.77 -12.24 9.90
N LEU A 162 16.61 -12.58 10.48
CA LEU A 162 16.38 -12.40 11.93
C LEU A 162 17.33 -13.21 12.81
N GLY A 163 17.84 -14.35 12.32
CA GLY A 163 18.79 -15.20 13.04
C GLY A 163 20.25 -14.72 12.99
N ARG A 164 20.55 -13.61 12.30
CA ARG A 164 21.91 -13.06 12.22
C ARG A 164 22.35 -12.45 13.55
N GLN A 165 23.57 -12.77 13.97
CA GLN A 165 24.16 -12.23 15.21
C GLN A 165 24.46 -10.72 15.09
N ASP A 166 24.66 -10.22 13.87
CA ASP A 166 24.98 -8.83 13.53
C ASP A 166 23.74 -7.99 13.14
N LEU A 167 22.53 -8.44 13.47
CA LEU A 167 21.28 -7.80 13.00
C LEU A 167 21.17 -6.32 13.39
N PHE A 168 21.51 -5.98 14.63
CA PHE A 168 21.41 -4.60 15.12
C PHE A 168 22.42 -3.68 14.45
N GLU A 169 23.67 -4.14 14.28
CA GLU A 169 24.71 -3.39 13.58
C GLU A 169 24.31 -3.12 12.12
N HIS A 170 23.67 -4.09 11.47
CA HIS A 170 23.16 -3.93 10.11
C HIS A 170 21.92 -3.04 10.01
N LEU A 171 21.09 -3.00 11.06
CA LEU A 171 19.91 -2.15 11.07
C LEU A 171 20.26 -0.66 11.18
N PHE A 172 21.32 -0.34 11.92
CA PHE A 172 21.69 1.04 12.26
C PHE A 172 22.91 1.60 11.50
N SER A 173 23.56 0.80 10.63
CA SER A 173 24.61 1.25 9.70
C SER A 173 24.09 1.74 8.35
#